data_AF-A0ABD3AGF4-F1
#
_entry.id   AF-A0ABD3AGF4-F1
#
_cell.length_a   1.000
_cell.length_b   1.000
_cell.length_c   1.000
_cell.angle_alpha   90.00
_cell.angle_beta   90.00
_cell.angle_gamma   90.00
#
_symmetry.space_group_name_H-M   'P 1'
#
loop_
_entity.id
_entity.type
_entity.pdbx_description
1 polymer ?
#
loop_
_entity_poly.entity_id
_entity_poly.type
_entity_poly.pdbx_seq_one_letter_code
_entity_poly.pdbx_strand_id
1 'polypeptide(L)'
;MLGLSKNSFSGEFPPALYNMTWLKLLSLSFNNFFGSLKSDFGLALPNFQRLYLAENFFSGSISASLSNASGLLQFDIPFNNFTGNVPTNYGNLNSLWWFNVLNNNLGSGAPADFSFIISLTNCSSLQLLDFAHNQFAGMLPKSITNLSTQLTHLLIDQNRIGGNIPEEITNLVNLTYLGMGSNLLEGKIPTSIGKLSKLEELVLESNQLTGELPDSIGNISRMLHIFVDDNRLQGSIPSSLGNLKYLLHLEFSLNKFTGILPRELMELPSLTDVLNVSSNLLRGPLPLDFGNWSNLVALDFSYNKFSGTIPSTLGKCLALEQLYMQGNSLEGSIPDLSGLKNIQFLDLSSNNLSGKIPTYMEDLPSLLNLNISLNNLEGEYCFILGNITTVVLGVFLFSSEKAEARVRVLPIYNRDANFNRFSSLGIKGTLGYAAPEYGMGYRVSTLGDVYSYGILLLEIFTGRRPTDEMFKDNMDLHRYVKMALPDKIMDIVDHSALLGGSGKDASAESLNEI
;
A
#
# COMPACT_ATOMS: atom_id res chain seq x y z
N MET A 1 -8.43 -13.21 39.95
CA MET A 1 -8.39 -12.67 38.57
C MET A 1 -9.37 -11.51 38.54
N LEU A 2 -9.06 -10.45 37.79
CA LEU A 2 -9.96 -9.30 37.58
C LEU A 2 -9.94 -8.94 36.09
N GLY A 3 -11.11 -8.88 35.46
CA GLY A 3 -11.26 -8.50 34.06
C GLY A 3 -12.32 -7.41 33.93
N LEU A 4 -11.92 -6.27 33.38
CA LEU A 4 -12.74 -5.07 33.19
C LEU A 4 -12.64 -4.54 31.76
N SER A 5 -12.21 -5.39 30.82
CA SER A 5 -11.94 -5.00 29.43
C SER A 5 -13.21 -4.65 28.66
N LYS A 6 -13.07 -3.85 27.59
CA LYS A 6 -14.16 -3.42 26.69
C LYS A 6 -15.24 -2.62 27.41
N ASN A 7 -14.81 -1.59 28.12
CA ASN A 7 -15.70 -0.62 28.78
C ASN A 7 -15.26 0.81 28.42
N SER A 8 -15.85 1.80 29.08
CA SER A 8 -15.45 3.21 28.97
C SER A 8 -14.84 3.72 30.28
N PHE A 9 -14.21 2.84 31.07
CA PHE A 9 -13.54 3.26 32.30
C PHE A 9 -12.43 4.24 31.98
N SER A 10 -12.30 5.27 32.81
CA SER A 10 -11.33 6.36 32.63
C SER A 10 -10.70 6.73 33.98
N GLY A 11 -9.66 7.56 33.94
CA GLY A 11 -8.84 7.89 35.09
C GLY A 11 -7.51 7.16 35.07
N GLU A 12 -6.72 7.35 36.13
CA GLU A 12 -5.46 6.64 36.30
C GLU A 12 -5.66 5.17 36.68
N PHE A 13 -4.57 4.41 36.68
CA PHE A 13 -4.58 3.02 37.17
C PHE A 13 -5.16 2.97 38.61
N PRO A 14 -6.25 2.22 38.86
CA PRO A 14 -6.97 2.31 40.12
C PRO A 14 -6.07 1.98 41.33
N PRO A 15 -5.84 2.92 42.27
CA PRO A 15 -4.85 2.73 43.34
C PRO A 15 -5.12 1.53 44.23
N ALA A 16 -6.39 1.16 44.43
CA ALA A 16 -6.79 0.01 45.23
C ALA A 16 -6.26 -1.33 44.67
N LEU A 17 -6.01 -1.42 43.36
CA LEU A 17 -5.50 -2.64 42.73
C LEU A 17 -4.06 -2.94 43.15
N TYR A 18 -3.25 -1.92 43.46
CA TYR A 18 -1.88 -2.13 43.97
C TYR A 18 -1.85 -2.90 45.31
N ASN A 19 -2.95 -2.90 46.06
CA ASN A 19 -3.03 -3.59 47.35
C ASN A 19 -3.59 -5.02 47.23
N MET A 20 -3.95 -5.47 46.02
CA MET A 20 -4.52 -6.79 45.77
C MET A 20 -3.42 -7.83 45.49
N THR A 21 -2.62 -8.16 46.50
CA THR A 21 -1.46 -9.09 46.37
C THR A 21 -1.81 -10.51 45.93
N TRP A 22 -3.09 -10.89 45.99
CA TRP A 22 -3.65 -12.15 45.50
C TRP A 22 -3.92 -12.15 43.98
N LEU A 23 -3.85 -10.99 43.33
CA LEU A 23 -4.19 -10.84 41.93
C LEU A 23 -3.14 -11.55 41.07
N LYS A 24 -3.60 -12.52 40.28
CA LYS A 24 -2.77 -13.25 39.31
C LYS A 24 -2.97 -12.79 37.87
N LEU A 25 -4.15 -12.27 37.56
CA LEU A 25 -4.53 -11.83 36.22
C LEU A 25 -5.29 -10.52 36.36
N LEU A 26 -4.86 -9.51 35.61
CA LEU A 26 -5.57 -8.26 35.41
C LEU A 26 -5.75 -8.02 33.92
N SER A 27 -6.98 -7.74 33.51
CA SER A 27 -7.29 -7.31 32.14
C SER A 27 -8.08 -6.00 32.22
N LEU A 28 -7.49 -4.92 31.73
CA LEU A 28 -8.09 -3.59 31.61
C LEU A 28 -8.18 -3.13 30.16
N SER A 29 -7.94 -4.02 29.19
CA SER A 29 -7.84 -3.69 27.78
C SER A 29 -9.10 -3.01 27.22
N PHE A 30 -8.97 -2.19 26.17
CA PHE A 30 -10.09 -1.49 25.52
C PHE A 30 -10.88 -0.64 26.52
N ASN A 31 -10.21 0.35 27.10
CA ASN A 31 -10.76 1.35 28.02
C ASN A 31 -10.07 2.71 27.76
N ASN A 32 -10.36 3.70 28.60
CA ASN A 32 -9.78 5.05 28.53
C ASN A 32 -8.88 5.35 29.74
N PHE A 33 -8.20 4.35 30.30
CA PHE A 33 -7.26 4.59 31.41
C PHE A 33 -6.03 5.36 30.91
N PHE A 34 -5.49 6.24 31.75
CA PHE A 34 -4.32 7.05 31.42
C PHE A 34 -3.33 7.13 32.58
N GLY A 35 -2.27 7.93 32.41
CA GLY A 35 -1.25 8.12 33.44
C GLY A 35 -0.22 6.99 33.47
N SER A 36 0.72 7.07 34.40
CA SER A 36 1.83 6.12 34.52
C SER A 36 1.54 5.01 35.51
N LEU A 37 2.00 3.80 35.22
CA LEU A 37 2.06 2.73 36.21
C LEU A 37 3.10 3.08 37.28
N LYS A 38 2.82 2.76 38.55
CA LYS A 38 3.80 2.96 39.63
C LYS A 38 5.13 2.24 39.35
N SER A 39 6.22 2.87 39.76
CA SER A 39 7.57 2.31 39.62
C SER A 39 7.79 1.01 40.42
N ASP A 40 7.01 0.77 41.47
CA ASP A 40 7.04 -0.43 42.32
C ASP A 40 5.94 -1.48 41.97
N PHE A 41 5.35 -1.39 40.76
CA PHE A 41 4.25 -2.26 40.30
C PHE A 41 4.44 -3.76 40.64
N GLY A 42 5.59 -4.36 40.31
CA GLY A 42 5.81 -5.79 40.55
C GLY A 42 6.12 -6.14 42.00
N LEU A 43 6.56 -5.17 42.81
CA LEU A 43 6.66 -5.34 44.26
C LEU A 43 5.27 -5.32 44.92
N ALA A 44 4.38 -4.47 44.41
CA ALA A 44 2.99 -4.39 44.85
C ALA A 44 2.18 -5.66 44.50
N LEU A 45 2.49 -6.28 43.35
CA LEU A 45 1.79 -7.46 42.82
C LEU A 45 2.76 -8.64 42.57
N PRO A 46 3.32 -9.28 43.61
CA PRO A 46 4.38 -10.27 43.44
C PRO A 46 3.89 -11.62 42.87
N ASN A 47 2.60 -11.93 42.98
CA ASN A 47 2.01 -13.19 42.49
C ASN A 47 1.43 -13.09 41.07
N PHE A 48 1.74 -12.00 40.38
CA PHE A 48 1.10 -11.62 39.14
C PHE A 48 1.60 -12.47 37.97
N GLN A 49 0.69 -12.94 37.13
CA GLN A 49 0.97 -13.90 36.06
C GLN A 49 0.59 -13.35 34.68
N ARG A 50 -0.48 -12.56 34.57
CA ARG A 50 -0.94 -12.02 33.28
C ARG A 50 -1.41 -10.58 33.42
N LEU A 51 -0.86 -9.72 32.58
CA LEU A 51 -1.23 -8.32 32.47
C LEU A 51 -1.71 -8.03 31.05
N TYR A 52 -2.95 -7.54 30.92
CA TYR A 52 -3.47 -7.04 29.66
C TYR A 52 -3.94 -5.59 29.82
N LEU A 53 -3.27 -4.66 29.14
CA LEU A 53 -3.60 -3.23 29.14
C LEU A 53 -3.82 -2.67 27.72
N ALA A 54 -3.98 -3.55 26.72
CA ALA A 54 -4.15 -3.16 25.31
C ALA A 54 -5.17 -2.03 25.11
N GLU A 55 -4.93 -1.13 24.16
CA GLU A 55 -5.92 -0.12 23.72
C GLU A 55 -6.40 0.76 24.90
N ASN A 56 -5.46 1.52 25.46
CA ASN A 56 -5.65 2.52 26.51
C ASN A 56 -4.71 3.71 26.26
N PHE A 57 -4.67 4.67 27.19
CA PHE A 57 -3.80 5.85 27.13
C PHE A 57 -2.71 5.84 28.22
N PHE A 58 -2.27 4.65 28.68
CA PHE A 58 -1.19 4.56 29.68
C PHE A 58 0.11 5.16 29.13
N SER A 59 0.89 5.79 30.00
CA SER A 59 2.09 6.55 29.64
C SER A 59 3.23 6.33 30.64
N GLY A 60 4.35 7.05 30.47
CA GLY A 60 5.54 6.88 31.31
C GLY A 60 6.31 5.61 30.95
N SER A 61 7.26 5.22 31.80
CA SER A 61 8.12 4.05 31.55
C SER A 61 7.47 2.74 32.00
N ILE A 62 7.78 1.67 31.29
CA ILE A 62 7.51 0.31 31.76
C ILE A 62 8.27 0.08 33.09
N SER A 63 7.55 -0.38 34.12
CA SER A 63 8.12 -0.56 35.45
C SER A 63 9.14 -1.71 35.48
N ALA A 64 10.40 -1.40 35.82
CA ALA A 64 11.45 -2.39 36.02
C ALA A 64 11.13 -3.39 37.16
N SER A 65 10.36 -2.96 38.17
CA SER A 65 9.98 -3.82 39.29
C SER A 65 9.06 -4.96 38.89
N LEU A 66 8.44 -4.93 37.70
CA LEU A 66 7.61 -6.04 37.22
C LEU A 66 8.41 -7.35 37.12
N SER A 67 9.73 -7.27 36.93
CA SER A 67 10.64 -8.41 37.01
C SER A 67 10.63 -9.15 38.36
N ASN A 68 10.15 -8.52 39.44
CA ASN A 68 9.98 -9.15 40.75
C ASN A 68 8.77 -10.08 40.82
N ALA A 69 7.80 -9.94 39.92
CA ALA A 69 6.72 -10.90 39.74
C ALA A 69 7.24 -12.08 38.90
N SER A 70 8.11 -12.91 39.49
CA SER A 70 8.83 -13.99 38.78
C SER A 70 7.92 -15.04 38.12
N GLY A 71 6.65 -15.10 38.54
CA GLY A 71 5.61 -15.93 37.93
C GLY A 71 4.92 -15.30 36.70
N LEU A 72 5.39 -14.16 36.19
CA LEU A 72 4.79 -13.50 35.02
C LEU A 72 4.94 -14.38 33.79
N LEU A 73 3.80 -14.69 33.18
CA LEU A 73 3.67 -15.54 32.00
C LEU A 73 3.39 -14.70 30.74
N GLN A 74 2.54 -13.68 30.89
CA GLN A 74 2.13 -12.82 29.79
C GLN A 74 2.15 -11.35 30.20
N PHE A 75 2.80 -10.56 29.36
CA PHE A 75 2.84 -9.11 29.44
C PHE A 75 2.36 -8.54 28.10
N ASP A 76 1.15 -7.99 28.09
CA ASP A 76 0.47 -7.52 26.89
C ASP A 76 -0.07 -6.10 27.11
N ILE A 77 0.62 -5.12 26.52
CA ILE A 77 0.31 -3.70 26.68
C ILE A 77 0.29 -2.93 25.35
N PRO A 78 -0.18 -3.51 24.22
CA PRO A 78 -0.09 -2.86 22.94
C PRO A 78 -1.03 -1.63 22.84
N PHE A 79 -0.83 -0.76 21.85
CA PHE A 79 -1.70 0.40 21.61
C PHE A 79 -1.86 1.29 22.85
N ASN A 80 -0.74 1.82 23.33
CA ASN A 80 -0.66 2.74 24.46
C ASN A 80 0.37 3.85 24.17
N ASN A 81 0.67 4.68 25.16
CA ASN A 81 1.61 5.80 25.05
C ASN A 81 2.85 5.60 25.95
N PHE A 82 3.24 4.35 26.23
CA PHE A 82 4.43 4.05 27.04
C PHE A 82 5.70 4.55 26.36
N THR A 83 6.66 5.02 27.15
CA THR A 83 7.91 5.67 26.71
C THR A 83 9.14 5.02 27.35
N GLY A 84 10.33 5.39 26.89
CA GLY A 84 11.57 4.89 27.45
C GLY A 84 11.87 3.46 27.00
N ASN A 85 12.74 2.76 27.72
CA ASN A 85 13.25 1.46 27.27
C ASN A 85 12.59 0.29 28.00
N VAL A 86 12.61 -0.87 27.35
CA VAL A 86 12.26 -2.13 28.01
C VAL A 86 13.32 -2.43 29.08
N PRO A 87 12.93 -2.65 30.36
CA PRO A 87 13.89 -2.91 31.42
C PRO A 87 14.68 -4.22 31.18
N THR A 88 16.01 -4.15 31.27
CA THR A 88 16.89 -5.32 31.05
C THR A 88 16.70 -6.42 32.09
N ASN A 89 16.24 -6.10 33.30
CA ASN A 89 15.92 -7.10 34.32
C ASN A 89 14.69 -7.96 33.98
N TYR A 90 13.98 -7.69 32.88
CA TYR A 90 12.92 -8.60 32.39
C TYR A 90 13.45 -9.95 31.93
N GLY A 91 14.77 -10.05 31.68
CA GLY A 91 15.44 -11.34 31.51
C GLY A 91 15.34 -12.28 32.72
N ASN A 92 14.91 -11.80 33.89
CA ASN A 92 14.68 -12.64 35.08
C ASN A 92 13.32 -13.37 35.04
N LEU A 93 12.44 -13.01 34.10
CA LEU A 93 11.10 -13.59 33.96
C LEU A 93 11.16 -14.88 33.14
N ASN A 94 11.79 -15.92 33.67
CA ASN A 94 12.09 -17.16 32.94
C ASN A 94 10.83 -17.91 32.41
N SER A 95 9.67 -17.65 33.01
CA SER A 95 8.37 -18.22 32.60
C SER A 95 7.58 -17.34 31.63
N LEU A 96 8.11 -16.16 31.28
CA LEU A 96 7.50 -15.26 30.31
C LEU A 96 7.50 -15.92 28.94
N TRP A 97 6.30 -16.10 28.38
CA TRP A 97 6.13 -16.68 27.06
C TRP A 97 5.48 -15.73 26.06
N TRP A 98 4.83 -14.67 26.54
CA TRP A 98 4.21 -13.64 25.72
C TRP A 98 4.67 -12.25 26.16
N PHE A 99 5.43 -11.58 25.32
CA PHE A 99 5.85 -10.19 25.52
C PHE A 99 5.39 -9.36 24.33
N ASN A 100 4.35 -8.55 24.54
CA ASN A 100 3.75 -7.70 23.51
C ASN A 100 3.67 -6.24 23.99
N VAL A 101 4.41 -5.39 23.32
CA VAL A 101 4.46 -3.93 23.53
C VAL A 101 4.23 -3.16 22.23
N LEU A 102 3.60 -3.80 21.24
CA LEU A 102 3.24 -3.23 19.94
C LEU A 102 2.62 -1.84 20.06
N ASN A 103 2.99 -0.92 19.17
CA ASN A 103 2.37 0.39 19.04
C ASN A 103 2.39 1.21 20.34
N ASN A 104 3.60 1.63 20.70
CA ASN A 104 3.91 2.52 21.83
C ASN A 104 5.01 3.52 21.40
N ASN A 105 5.54 4.30 22.34
CA ASN A 105 6.68 5.20 22.12
C ASN A 105 7.96 4.67 22.79
N LEU A 106 8.17 3.35 22.81
CA LEU A 106 9.32 2.72 23.45
C LEU A 106 10.56 2.80 22.57
N GLY A 107 11.73 2.80 23.19
CA GLY A 107 13.01 3.02 22.54
C GLY A 107 13.41 4.49 22.61
N SER A 108 14.71 4.73 22.77
CA SER A 108 15.27 6.08 22.92
C SER A 108 15.34 6.87 21.60
N GLY A 109 15.04 6.24 20.46
CA GLY A 109 15.27 6.81 19.12
C GLY A 109 16.75 7.01 18.77
N ALA A 110 17.68 6.66 19.67
CA ALA A 110 19.12 6.78 19.49
C ALA A 110 19.77 5.40 19.27
N PRO A 111 20.88 5.30 18.51
CA PRO A 111 21.54 4.03 18.27
C PRO A 111 22.07 3.39 19.57
N ALA A 112 21.81 2.07 19.71
CA ALA A 112 22.38 1.13 20.69
C ALA A 112 21.60 0.82 21.98
N ASP A 113 20.27 0.68 21.91
CA ASP A 113 19.48 0.19 23.07
C ASP A 113 18.71 -1.12 22.84
N PHE A 114 19.38 -2.13 22.27
CA PHE A 114 18.86 -3.50 22.26
C PHE A 114 19.37 -4.35 23.43
N SER A 115 19.79 -3.71 24.52
CA SER A 115 20.26 -4.37 25.73
C SER A 115 19.20 -5.33 26.29
N PHE A 116 17.92 -4.97 26.16
CA PHE A 116 16.81 -5.82 26.57
C PHE A 116 16.72 -7.13 25.77
N ILE A 117 17.09 -7.17 24.48
CA ILE A 117 17.10 -8.40 23.69
C ILE A 117 18.11 -9.39 24.28
N ILE A 118 19.31 -8.90 24.67
CA ILE A 118 20.33 -9.73 25.33
C ILE A 118 19.74 -10.35 26.59
N SER A 119 19.03 -9.57 27.40
CA SER A 119 18.40 -10.07 28.61
C SER A 119 17.28 -11.06 28.35
N LEU A 120 16.45 -10.84 27.33
CA LEU A 120 15.35 -11.74 26.94
C LEU A 120 15.84 -13.09 26.43
N THR A 121 17.12 -13.26 26.08
CA THR A 121 17.69 -14.60 25.80
C THR A 121 17.59 -15.55 27.00
N ASN A 122 17.47 -15.02 28.22
CA ASN A 122 17.25 -15.83 29.43
C ASN A 122 15.80 -16.31 29.58
N CYS A 123 14.85 -15.71 28.85
CA CYS A 123 13.44 -16.11 28.88
C CYS A 123 13.24 -17.38 28.03
N SER A 124 13.61 -18.54 28.58
CA SER A 124 13.59 -19.82 27.85
C SER A 124 12.20 -20.29 27.43
N SER A 125 11.13 -19.74 28.02
CA SER A 125 9.75 -20.04 27.65
C SER A 125 9.18 -19.09 26.58
N LEU A 126 9.97 -18.12 26.08
CA LEU A 126 9.48 -17.08 25.15
C LEU A 126 8.94 -17.69 23.85
N GLN A 127 7.68 -17.40 23.53
CA GLN A 127 6.99 -17.86 22.32
C GLN A 127 6.62 -16.69 21.40
N LEU A 128 6.21 -15.55 21.98
CA LEU A 128 5.93 -14.33 21.24
C LEU A 128 6.75 -13.17 21.80
N LEU A 129 7.45 -12.49 20.88
CA LEU A 129 8.10 -11.21 21.10
C LEU A 129 7.61 -10.23 20.05
N ASP A 130 6.77 -9.29 20.48
CA ASP A 130 6.26 -8.20 19.64
C ASP A 130 6.61 -6.85 20.28
N PHE A 131 7.44 -6.09 19.56
CA PHE A 131 7.75 -4.70 19.88
C PHE A 131 7.67 -3.81 18.63
N ALA A 132 6.86 -4.23 17.65
CA ALA A 132 6.64 -3.47 16.43
C ALA A 132 5.99 -2.11 16.73
N HIS A 133 6.05 -1.18 15.78
CA HIS A 133 5.49 0.18 15.89
C HIS A 133 5.99 0.93 17.13
N ASN A 134 7.30 1.14 17.23
CA ASN A 134 7.93 1.84 18.34
C ASN A 134 9.06 2.75 17.81
N GLN A 135 9.92 3.25 18.71
CA GLN A 135 11.04 4.12 18.42
C GLN A 135 12.40 3.42 18.63
N PHE A 136 12.45 2.08 18.54
CA PHE A 136 13.70 1.34 18.66
C PHE A 136 14.62 1.66 17.48
N ALA A 137 15.87 2.03 17.77
CA ALA A 137 16.85 2.47 16.77
C ALA A 137 18.23 1.86 17.02
N GLY A 138 19.00 1.70 15.94
CA GLY A 138 20.34 1.13 15.97
C GLY A 138 20.42 -0.20 15.22
N MET A 139 21.54 -0.91 15.35
CA MET A 139 21.76 -2.15 14.61
C MET A 139 21.08 -3.35 15.28
N LEU A 140 20.42 -4.19 14.49
CA LEU A 140 19.87 -5.48 14.93
C LEU A 140 20.99 -6.32 15.57
N PRO A 141 20.91 -6.64 16.88
CA PRO A 141 21.99 -7.34 17.55
C PRO A 141 21.98 -8.83 17.18
N LYS A 142 23.17 -9.42 17.02
CA LYS A 142 23.30 -10.88 16.81
C LYS A 142 22.64 -11.70 17.94
N SER A 143 22.53 -11.17 19.15
CA SER A 143 21.87 -11.87 20.26
C SER A 143 20.39 -12.19 20.00
N ILE A 144 19.74 -11.56 19.01
CA ILE A 144 18.37 -11.91 18.61
C ILE A 144 18.27 -13.39 18.19
N THR A 145 19.36 -13.98 17.68
CA THR A 145 19.42 -15.39 17.27
C THR A 145 19.54 -16.35 18.46
N ASN A 146 19.74 -15.82 19.67
CA ASN A 146 19.86 -16.58 20.91
C ASN A 146 18.58 -16.49 21.76
N LEU A 147 17.49 -15.89 21.23
CA LEU A 147 16.18 -15.97 21.85
C LEU A 147 15.71 -17.43 21.91
N SER A 148 14.67 -17.68 22.71
CA SER A 148 14.16 -19.03 22.94
C SER A 148 13.90 -19.76 21.62
N THR A 149 14.29 -21.03 21.55
CA THR A 149 13.93 -21.90 20.43
C THR A 149 12.45 -22.25 20.41
N GLN A 150 11.68 -21.90 21.44
CA GLN A 150 10.21 -21.98 21.45
C GLN A 150 9.54 -20.79 20.75
N LEU A 151 10.30 -19.78 20.33
CA LEU A 151 9.77 -18.60 19.68
C LEU A 151 9.05 -18.97 18.38
N THR A 152 7.78 -18.57 18.29
CA THR A 152 6.90 -18.74 17.13
C THR A 152 6.66 -17.41 16.42
N HIS A 153 6.66 -16.30 17.17
CA HIS A 153 6.39 -14.96 16.63
C HIS A 153 7.50 -14.00 17.04
N LEU A 154 8.16 -13.42 16.04
CA LEU A 154 9.10 -12.33 16.20
C LEU A 154 8.65 -11.16 15.33
N LEU A 155 8.08 -10.13 15.94
CA LEU A 155 7.58 -8.93 15.26
C LEU A 155 8.33 -7.70 15.75
N ILE A 156 9.06 -7.05 14.84
CA ILE A 156 9.88 -5.87 15.10
C ILE A 156 9.58 -4.74 14.10
N ASP A 157 8.51 -4.91 13.31
CA ASP A 157 8.09 -4.05 12.21
C ASP A 157 7.94 -2.59 12.64
N GLN A 158 8.06 -1.65 11.70
CA GLN A 158 7.82 -0.21 11.93
C GLN A 158 8.63 0.35 13.11
N ASN A 159 9.95 0.24 13.00
CA ASN A 159 10.92 0.83 13.91
C ASN A 159 12.03 1.54 13.09
N ARG A 160 13.17 1.85 13.71
CA ARG A 160 14.36 2.43 13.05
C ARG A 160 15.56 1.49 13.14
N ILE A 161 15.30 0.18 13.02
CA ILE A 161 16.29 -0.88 13.21
C ILE A 161 17.07 -1.06 11.91
N GLY A 162 18.39 -0.93 11.97
CA GLY A 162 19.30 -1.14 10.85
C GLY A 162 20.21 -2.35 11.02
N GLY A 163 21.26 -2.41 10.19
CA GLY A 163 22.17 -3.55 10.13
C GLY A 163 21.56 -4.75 9.39
N ASN A 164 22.27 -5.88 9.43
CA ASN A 164 21.91 -7.05 8.63
C ASN A 164 21.04 -8.03 9.43
N ILE A 165 20.18 -8.75 8.73
CA ILE A 165 19.55 -9.98 9.25
C ILE A 165 20.65 -11.05 9.39
N PRO A 166 20.99 -11.52 10.61
CA PRO A 166 22.03 -12.54 10.78
C PRO A 166 21.62 -13.88 10.14
N GLU A 167 22.56 -14.62 9.56
CA GLU A 167 22.28 -15.96 9.00
C GLU A 167 21.73 -16.92 10.07
N GLU A 168 22.21 -16.77 11.30
CA GLU A 168 21.79 -17.56 12.46
C GLU A 168 20.37 -17.23 12.95
N ILE A 169 19.64 -16.27 12.35
CA ILE A 169 18.21 -16.08 12.64
C ILE A 169 17.42 -17.37 12.40
N THR A 170 17.94 -18.21 11.51
CA THR A 170 17.41 -19.53 11.16
C THR A 170 17.52 -20.58 12.28
N ASN A 171 18.21 -20.26 13.39
CA ASN A 171 18.21 -21.07 14.60
C ASN A 171 16.85 -21.05 15.33
N LEU A 172 16.01 -20.04 15.06
CA LEU A 172 14.65 -19.92 15.62
C LEU A 172 13.68 -20.80 14.81
N VAL A 173 13.97 -22.10 14.76
CA VAL A 173 13.31 -23.08 13.86
C VAL A 173 11.80 -23.27 14.08
N ASN A 174 11.25 -22.73 15.17
CA ASN A 174 9.82 -22.78 15.48
C ASN A 174 9.03 -21.55 15.03
N LEU A 175 9.69 -20.56 14.40
CA LEU A 175 9.01 -19.38 13.88
C LEU A 175 7.92 -19.77 12.88
N THR A 176 6.74 -19.21 13.10
CA THR A 176 5.57 -19.18 12.22
C THR A 176 5.39 -17.80 11.60
N TYR A 177 5.80 -16.74 12.32
CA TYR A 177 5.76 -15.35 11.85
C TYR A 177 7.11 -14.67 12.08
N LEU A 178 7.69 -14.11 11.01
CA LEU A 178 8.87 -13.27 11.05
C LEU A 178 8.57 -11.89 10.44
N GLY A 179 8.33 -10.91 11.31
CA GLY A 179 8.03 -9.52 10.98
C GLY A 179 9.20 -8.60 11.25
N MET A 180 9.76 -8.02 10.19
CA MET A 180 10.83 -7.02 10.25
C MET A 180 10.63 -5.89 9.23
N GLY A 181 9.43 -5.73 8.70
CA GLY A 181 9.06 -4.75 7.70
C GLY A 181 9.20 -3.31 8.20
N SER A 182 9.25 -2.35 7.28
CA SER A 182 9.29 -0.90 7.57
C SER A 182 10.39 -0.53 8.57
N ASN A 183 11.63 -0.88 8.25
CA ASN A 183 12.81 -0.65 9.07
C ASN A 183 13.97 -0.11 8.20
N LEU A 184 15.19 -0.09 8.73
CA LEU A 184 16.41 0.33 8.03
C LEU A 184 17.34 -0.86 7.75
N LEU A 185 16.82 -2.08 7.71
CA LEU A 185 17.64 -3.29 7.55
C LEU A 185 18.31 -3.31 6.19
N GLU A 186 19.56 -3.78 6.18
CA GLU A 186 20.40 -3.85 4.98
C GLU A 186 21.01 -5.25 4.80
N GLY A 187 21.90 -5.39 3.82
CA GLY A 187 22.53 -6.68 3.53
C GLY A 187 21.60 -7.62 2.78
N LYS A 188 21.81 -8.93 2.91
CA LYS A 188 21.07 -9.96 2.17
C LYS A 188 20.08 -10.68 3.07
N ILE A 189 19.01 -11.22 2.49
CA ILE A 189 18.18 -12.23 3.13
C ILE A 189 19.05 -13.49 3.34
N PRO A 190 19.05 -14.09 4.55
CA PRO A 190 19.82 -15.30 4.84
C PRO A 190 19.62 -16.41 3.82
N THR A 191 20.72 -16.91 3.25
CA THR A 191 20.68 -18.02 2.28
C THR A 191 20.10 -19.30 2.88
N SER A 192 20.14 -19.42 4.21
CA SER A 192 19.60 -20.53 4.97
C SER A 192 18.14 -20.36 5.41
N ILE A 193 17.42 -19.32 4.97
CA ILE A 193 16.05 -19.00 5.41
C ILE A 193 15.08 -20.20 5.29
N GLY A 194 15.29 -21.06 4.30
CA GLY A 194 14.54 -22.31 4.13
C GLY A 194 14.56 -23.30 5.31
N LYS A 195 15.44 -23.12 6.29
CA LYS A 195 15.44 -23.91 7.54
C LYS A 195 14.24 -23.61 8.43
N LEU A 196 13.62 -22.43 8.30
CA LEU A 196 12.41 -22.05 9.01
C LEU A 196 11.18 -22.75 8.42
N SER A 197 11.19 -24.08 8.40
CA SER A 197 10.18 -24.93 7.74
C SER A 197 8.75 -24.79 8.31
N LYS A 198 8.58 -24.13 9.45
CA LYS A 198 7.28 -23.83 10.06
C LYS A 198 6.77 -22.42 9.75
N LEU A 199 7.57 -21.61 9.06
CA LEU A 199 7.22 -20.22 8.78
C LEU A 199 6.02 -20.17 7.82
N GLU A 200 5.04 -19.36 8.20
CA GLU A 200 3.79 -19.12 7.49
C GLU A 200 3.81 -17.71 6.90
N GLU A 201 4.42 -16.74 7.60
CA GLU A 201 4.49 -15.35 7.17
C GLU A 201 5.91 -14.80 7.27
N LEU A 202 6.39 -14.24 6.15
CA LEU A 202 7.66 -13.53 6.03
C LEU A 202 7.40 -12.09 5.59
N VAL A 203 7.64 -11.14 6.49
CA VAL A 203 7.32 -9.72 6.33
C VAL A 203 8.64 -8.94 6.44
N LEU A 204 9.17 -8.50 5.29
CA LEU A 204 10.47 -7.83 5.14
C LEU A 204 10.38 -6.55 4.28
N GLU A 205 9.19 -6.11 3.95
CA GLU A 205 8.90 -4.96 3.09
C GLU A 205 9.48 -3.66 3.62
N SER A 206 9.61 -2.65 2.75
CA SER A 206 10.01 -1.28 3.14
C SER A 206 11.31 -1.26 3.95
N ASN A 207 12.38 -1.84 3.39
CA ASN A 207 13.71 -1.90 3.98
C ASN A 207 14.79 -1.53 2.93
N GLN A 208 16.07 -1.76 3.24
CA GLN A 208 17.19 -1.55 2.33
C GLN A 208 17.88 -2.87 1.94
N LEU A 209 17.16 -3.99 1.95
CA LEU A 209 17.69 -5.31 1.65
C LEU A 209 18.17 -5.39 0.19
N THR A 210 19.24 -6.13 -0.03
CA THR A 210 19.97 -6.25 -1.29
C THR A 210 20.25 -7.72 -1.61
N GLY A 211 20.82 -7.98 -2.79
CA GLY A 211 21.16 -9.34 -3.22
C GLY A 211 19.95 -10.07 -3.81
N GLU A 212 20.13 -11.37 -4.03
CA GLU A 212 19.10 -12.22 -4.64
C GLU A 212 18.18 -12.80 -3.58
N LEU A 213 16.93 -13.07 -3.94
CA LEU A 213 16.05 -13.87 -3.11
C LEU A 213 16.57 -15.33 -3.09
N PRO A 214 16.90 -15.92 -1.94
CA PRO A 214 17.52 -17.23 -1.89
C PRO A 214 16.58 -18.34 -2.40
N ASP A 215 17.08 -19.27 -3.22
CA ASP A 215 16.31 -20.45 -3.68
C ASP A 215 15.74 -21.27 -2.52
N SER A 216 16.39 -21.25 -1.36
CA SER A 216 15.95 -21.97 -0.16
C SER A 216 14.60 -21.51 0.37
N ILE A 217 14.09 -20.34 -0.04
CA ILE A 217 12.74 -19.89 0.31
C ILE A 217 11.67 -20.91 -0.14
N GLY A 218 11.90 -21.61 -1.24
CA GLY A 218 11.05 -22.69 -1.73
C GLY A 218 10.98 -23.94 -0.85
N ASN A 219 11.82 -24.02 0.20
CA ASN A 219 11.80 -25.13 1.16
C ASN A 219 10.84 -24.89 2.35
N ILE A 220 10.26 -23.68 2.46
CA ILE A 220 9.36 -23.30 3.54
C ILE A 220 7.95 -23.81 3.24
N SER A 221 7.72 -25.10 3.41
CA SER A 221 6.51 -25.78 2.93
C SER A 221 5.19 -25.32 3.55
N ARG A 222 5.21 -24.49 4.59
CA ARG A 222 4.02 -23.88 5.23
C ARG A 222 3.77 -22.43 4.84
N MET A 223 4.59 -21.85 3.97
CA MET A 223 4.50 -20.44 3.62
C MET A 223 3.11 -20.10 3.05
N LEU A 224 2.50 -19.06 3.60
CA LEU A 224 1.23 -18.48 3.18
C LEU A 224 1.46 -17.11 2.53
N HIS A 225 2.27 -16.26 3.15
CA HIS A 225 2.45 -14.87 2.74
C HIS A 225 3.93 -14.47 2.69
N ILE A 226 4.35 -13.84 1.59
CA ILE A 226 5.70 -13.27 1.44
C ILE A 226 5.56 -11.81 1.02
N PHE A 227 6.05 -10.91 1.88
CA PHE A 227 6.15 -9.48 1.64
C PHE A 227 7.62 -9.07 1.64
N VAL A 228 8.14 -8.70 0.47
CA VAL A 228 9.53 -8.27 0.27
C VAL A 228 9.60 -7.00 -0.60
N ASP A 229 8.47 -6.32 -0.78
CA ASP A 229 8.36 -5.10 -1.57
C ASP A 229 9.13 -3.93 -0.96
N ASP A 230 9.30 -2.87 -1.77
CA ASP A 230 10.03 -1.65 -1.41
C ASP A 230 11.40 -1.94 -0.78
N ASN A 231 12.25 -2.60 -1.57
CA ASN A 231 13.60 -2.98 -1.20
C ASN A 231 14.57 -2.78 -2.40
N ARG A 232 15.79 -3.29 -2.30
CA ARG A 232 16.80 -3.25 -3.36
C ARG A 232 17.19 -4.67 -3.80
N LEU A 233 16.28 -5.64 -3.66
CA LEU A 233 16.50 -7.02 -4.09
C LEU A 233 16.65 -7.10 -5.61
N GLN A 234 17.50 -8.00 -6.08
CA GLN A 234 17.90 -8.13 -7.48
C GLN A 234 17.99 -9.61 -7.91
N GLY A 235 18.46 -9.86 -9.13
CA GLY A 235 18.53 -11.22 -9.67
C GLY A 235 17.17 -11.70 -10.18
N SER A 236 17.05 -12.98 -10.48
CA SER A 236 15.77 -13.59 -10.90
C SER A 236 14.90 -13.96 -9.71
N ILE A 237 13.58 -13.94 -9.91
CA ILE A 237 12.64 -14.60 -8.99
C ILE A 237 12.91 -16.11 -9.05
N PRO A 238 13.20 -16.80 -7.92
CA PRO A 238 13.48 -18.23 -7.89
C PRO A 238 12.29 -19.08 -8.36
N SER A 239 12.55 -20.06 -9.24
CA SER A 239 11.52 -21.05 -9.63
C SER A 239 11.11 -21.96 -8.48
N SER A 240 11.94 -22.07 -7.44
CA SER A 240 11.64 -22.84 -6.22
C SER A 240 10.40 -22.34 -5.47
N LEU A 241 9.94 -21.10 -5.72
CA LEU A 241 8.66 -20.60 -5.20
C LEU A 241 7.47 -21.47 -5.64
N GLY A 242 7.54 -22.15 -6.79
CA GLY A 242 6.51 -23.10 -7.23
C GLY A 242 6.35 -24.33 -6.31
N ASN A 243 7.26 -24.55 -5.36
CA ASN A 243 7.15 -25.61 -4.35
C ASN A 243 6.22 -25.24 -3.19
N LEU A 244 5.86 -23.95 -3.03
CA LEU A 244 5.10 -23.44 -1.89
C LEU A 244 3.59 -23.66 -2.08
N LYS A 245 3.12 -24.90 -1.88
CA LYS A 245 1.75 -25.32 -2.22
C LYS A 245 0.61 -24.69 -1.41
N TYR A 246 0.92 -23.92 -0.36
CA TYR A 246 -0.06 -23.19 0.46
C TYR A 246 0.03 -21.67 0.28
N LEU A 247 0.89 -21.19 -0.62
CA LEU A 247 1.14 -19.77 -0.81
C LEU A 247 -0.13 -19.08 -1.33
N LEU A 248 -0.57 -18.05 -0.62
CA LEU A 248 -1.79 -17.29 -0.89
C LEU A 248 -1.49 -15.91 -1.48
N HIS A 249 -0.40 -15.27 -1.02
CA HIS A 249 -0.04 -13.88 -1.30
C HIS A 249 1.46 -13.73 -1.61
N LEU A 250 1.77 -12.96 -2.66
CA LEU A 250 3.11 -12.59 -3.07
C LEU A 250 3.21 -11.09 -3.38
N GLU A 251 3.99 -10.37 -2.58
CA GLU A 251 4.22 -8.93 -2.76
C GLU A 251 5.72 -8.63 -2.92
N PHE A 252 6.13 -8.43 -4.18
CA PHE A 252 7.52 -8.33 -4.64
C PHE A 252 7.77 -6.99 -5.33
N SER A 253 6.81 -6.06 -5.27
CA SER A 253 6.88 -4.81 -6.00
C SER A 253 8.04 -3.92 -5.55
N LEU A 254 8.34 -2.87 -6.32
CA LEU A 254 9.32 -1.84 -5.94
C LEU A 254 10.69 -2.41 -5.59
N ASN A 255 11.22 -3.26 -6.47
CA ASN A 255 12.54 -3.89 -6.32
C ASN A 255 13.34 -3.78 -7.64
N LYS A 256 14.42 -4.55 -7.76
CA LYS A 256 15.27 -4.62 -8.96
C LYS A 256 15.32 -6.05 -9.52
N PHE A 257 14.25 -6.84 -9.37
CA PHE A 257 14.17 -8.18 -9.93
C PHE A 257 14.27 -8.12 -11.46
N THR A 258 15.02 -9.07 -12.03
CA THR A 258 15.33 -9.19 -13.46
C THR A 258 14.96 -10.60 -13.94
N GLY A 259 15.20 -10.90 -15.22
CA GLY A 259 14.89 -12.22 -15.78
C GLY A 259 13.42 -12.37 -16.14
N ILE A 260 12.95 -13.61 -16.28
CA ILE A 260 11.57 -13.93 -16.64
C ILE A 260 10.76 -14.26 -15.40
N LEU A 261 9.44 -14.09 -15.46
CA LEU A 261 8.54 -14.62 -14.43
C LEU A 261 8.57 -16.16 -14.49
N PRO A 262 8.91 -16.87 -13.40
CA PRO A 262 8.99 -18.33 -13.41
C PRO A 262 7.64 -18.96 -13.71
N ARG A 263 7.61 -19.90 -14.66
CA ARG A 263 6.38 -20.63 -15.03
C ARG A 263 5.86 -21.50 -13.87
N GLU A 264 6.74 -21.88 -12.96
CA GLU A 264 6.41 -22.72 -11.79
C GLU A 264 5.45 -21.99 -10.84
N LEU A 265 5.39 -20.65 -10.86
CA LEU A 265 4.36 -19.88 -10.14
C LEU A 265 2.95 -20.17 -10.69
N MET A 266 2.83 -20.47 -11.98
CA MET A 266 1.54 -20.82 -12.62
C MET A 266 1.01 -22.19 -12.12
N GLU A 267 1.86 -22.99 -11.46
CA GLU A 267 1.48 -24.29 -10.89
C GLU A 267 0.94 -24.18 -9.46
N LEU A 268 0.73 -22.96 -8.96
CA LEU A 268 0.22 -22.67 -7.61
C LEU A 268 -1.27 -22.29 -7.67
N PRO A 269 -2.21 -23.25 -7.59
CA PRO A 269 -3.64 -22.95 -7.49
C PRO A 269 -4.03 -22.34 -6.12
N SER A 270 -3.11 -22.34 -5.16
CA SER A 270 -3.28 -21.75 -3.83
C SER A 270 -3.23 -20.22 -3.86
N LEU A 271 -2.61 -19.61 -4.89
CA LEU A 271 -2.58 -18.15 -5.04
C LEU A 271 -4.00 -17.65 -5.28
N THR A 272 -4.53 -16.98 -4.27
CA THR A 272 -5.94 -16.56 -4.21
C THR A 272 -6.09 -15.10 -3.82
N ASP A 273 -5.08 -14.48 -3.22
CA ASP A 273 -5.16 -13.09 -2.79
C ASP A 273 -4.49 -12.16 -3.82
N VAL A 274 -3.18 -11.93 -3.67
CA VAL A 274 -2.43 -10.99 -4.51
C VAL A 274 -1.18 -11.65 -5.08
N LEU A 275 -0.93 -11.40 -6.36
CA LEU A 275 0.39 -11.52 -6.97
C LEU A 275 0.80 -10.17 -7.54
N ASN A 276 1.77 -9.53 -6.89
CA ASN A 276 2.30 -8.23 -7.30
C ASN A 276 3.81 -8.31 -7.49
N VAL A 277 4.25 -8.12 -8.74
CA VAL A 277 5.67 -8.00 -9.11
C VAL A 277 5.94 -6.67 -9.81
N SER A 278 5.08 -5.68 -9.59
CA SER A 278 5.15 -4.38 -10.27
C SER A 278 6.43 -3.60 -9.95
N SER A 279 6.76 -2.61 -10.78
CA SER A 279 7.90 -1.72 -10.55
C SER A 279 9.22 -2.47 -10.34
N ASN A 280 9.54 -3.36 -11.28
CA ASN A 280 10.76 -4.16 -11.32
C ASN A 280 11.41 -4.07 -12.72
N LEU A 281 12.38 -4.95 -13.01
CA LEU A 281 13.08 -5.05 -14.29
C LEU A 281 12.82 -6.40 -14.98
N LEU A 282 11.69 -7.06 -14.67
CA LEU A 282 11.31 -8.35 -15.26
C LEU A 282 11.05 -8.18 -16.75
N ARG A 283 11.37 -9.21 -17.53
CA ARG A 283 11.33 -9.19 -19.00
C ARG A 283 10.79 -10.49 -19.58
N GLY A 284 10.64 -10.50 -20.89
CA GLY A 284 10.19 -11.67 -21.63
C GLY A 284 8.66 -11.78 -21.65
N PRO A 285 8.12 -12.85 -22.26
CA PRO A 285 6.68 -13.05 -22.33
C PRO A 285 6.07 -13.40 -20.99
N LEU A 286 4.80 -13.05 -20.82
CA LEU A 286 3.97 -13.57 -19.74
C LEU A 286 3.75 -15.09 -19.95
N PRO A 287 3.72 -15.90 -18.87
CA PRO A 287 3.42 -17.33 -18.98
C PRO A 287 2.05 -17.61 -19.60
N LEU A 288 1.88 -18.71 -20.34
CA LEU A 288 0.66 -18.97 -21.09
C LEU A 288 -0.51 -19.56 -20.28
N ASP A 289 -0.30 -20.00 -19.03
CA ASP A 289 -1.25 -20.85 -18.30
C ASP A 289 -1.84 -20.18 -17.05
N PHE A 290 -2.54 -19.05 -17.21
CA PHE A 290 -3.22 -18.34 -16.11
C PHE A 290 -4.42 -19.10 -15.49
N GLY A 291 -4.89 -20.17 -16.14
CA GLY A 291 -6.11 -20.87 -15.73
C GLY A 291 -6.09 -21.47 -14.32
N ASN A 292 -4.91 -21.70 -13.74
CA ASN A 292 -4.80 -22.19 -12.36
C ASN A 292 -5.10 -21.12 -11.30
N TRP A 293 -4.98 -19.84 -11.65
CA TRP A 293 -5.26 -18.70 -10.76
C TRP A 293 -6.72 -18.24 -10.85
N SER A 294 -7.64 -19.20 -11.02
CA SER A 294 -9.08 -18.93 -11.11
C SER A 294 -9.68 -18.19 -9.92
N ASN A 295 -9.02 -18.29 -8.75
CA ASN A 295 -9.42 -17.66 -7.49
C ASN A 295 -8.57 -16.44 -7.10
N LEU A 296 -7.62 -16.01 -7.93
CA LEU A 296 -6.78 -14.86 -7.64
C LEU A 296 -7.57 -13.55 -7.71
N VAL A 297 -7.45 -12.69 -6.70
CA VAL A 297 -8.21 -11.43 -6.60
C VAL A 297 -7.48 -10.27 -7.27
N ALA A 298 -6.16 -10.13 -7.07
CA ALA A 298 -5.38 -9.05 -7.64
C ALA A 298 -4.10 -9.54 -8.33
N LEU A 299 -3.85 -8.99 -9.52
CA LEU A 299 -2.68 -9.29 -10.33
C LEU A 299 -2.05 -8.00 -10.84
N ASP A 300 -0.80 -7.74 -10.45
CA ASP A 300 -0.06 -6.56 -10.87
C ASP A 300 1.32 -6.90 -11.43
N PHE A 301 1.47 -6.64 -12.73
CA PHE A 301 2.69 -6.77 -13.52
C PHE A 301 3.19 -5.42 -14.05
N SER A 302 2.61 -4.32 -13.61
CA SER A 302 2.87 -2.98 -14.12
C SER A 302 4.32 -2.53 -13.93
N TYR A 303 4.76 -1.57 -14.73
CA TYR A 303 6.09 -0.96 -14.67
C TYR A 303 7.24 -1.97 -14.66
N ASN A 304 7.24 -2.86 -15.65
CA ASN A 304 8.28 -3.84 -15.92
C ASN A 304 8.75 -3.72 -17.39
N LYS A 305 9.39 -4.76 -17.92
CA LYS A 305 9.81 -4.88 -19.32
C LYS A 305 9.22 -6.13 -19.97
N PHE A 306 8.02 -6.54 -19.54
CA PHE A 306 7.33 -7.67 -20.16
C PHE A 306 7.04 -7.39 -21.63
N SER A 307 7.18 -8.40 -22.48
CA SER A 307 7.05 -8.30 -23.93
C SER A 307 6.11 -9.38 -24.48
N GLY A 308 5.86 -9.39 -25.79
CA GLY A 308 4.96 -10.38 -26.40
C GLY A 308 3.48 -10.11 -26.10
N THR A 309 2.63 -11.08 -26.39
CA THR A 309 1.17 -10.89 -26.31
C THR A 309 0.60 -11.18 -24.92
N ILE A 310 -0.54 -10.55 -24.61
CA ILE A 310 -1.34 -10.93 -23.44
C ILE A 310 -1.97 -12.31 -23.72
N PRO A 311 -1.75 -13.34 -22.88
CA PRO A 311 -2.31 -14.67 -23.11
C PRO A 311 -3.83 -14.68 -22.90
N SER A 312 -4.59 -15.30 -23.82
CA SER A 312 -6.05 -15.41 -23.72
C SER A 312 -6.54 -16.26 -22.54
N THR A 313 -5.67 -17.11 -21.99
CA THR A 313 -5.96 -17.87 -20.77
C THR A 313 -6.12 -16.97 -19.55
N LEU A 314 -5.68 -15.70 -19.59
CA LEU A 314 -5.92 -14.73 -18.53
C LEU A 314 -7.42 -14.53 -18.27
N GLY A 315 -8.26 -14.65 -19.30
CA GLY A 315 -9.72 -14.62 -19.15
C GLY A 315 -10.31 -15.74 -18.28
N LYS A 316 -9.50 -16.72 -17.85
CA LYS A 316 -9.89 -17.79 -16.91
C LYS A 316 -9.68 -17.43 -15.44
N CYS A 317 -9.09 -16.27 -15.11
CA CYS A 317 -8.98 -15.78 -13.74
C CYS A 317 -10.32 -15.22 -13.24
N LEU A 318 -11.29 -16.10 -12.99
CA LEU A 318 -12.70 -15.72 -12.80
C LEU A 318 -12.95 -14.83 -11.57
N ALA A 319 -12.12 -14.93 -10.53
CA ALA A 319 -12.22 -14.13 -9.32
C ALA A 319 -11.51 -12.76 -9.40
N LEU A 320 -10.80 -12.47 -10.50
CA LEU A 320 -9.94 -11.29 -10.58
C LEU A 320 -10.76 -9.99 -10.53
N GLU A 321 -10.42 -9.13 -9.57
CA GLU A 321 -11.01 -7.81 -9.36
C GLU A 321 -10.08 -6.69 -9.85
N GLN A 322 -8.77 -6.91 -9.79
CA GLN A 322 -7.76 -5.92 -10.17
C GLN A 322 -6.71 -6.52 -11.09
N LEU A 323 -6.51 -5.88 -12.25
CA LEU A 323 -5.51 -6.25 -13.24
C LEU A 323 -4.75 -5.02 -13.71
N TYR A 324 -3.47 -4.96 -13.35
CA TYR A 324 -2.56 -3.88 -13.72
C TYR A 324 -1.41 -4.43 -14.56
N MET A 325 -1.29 -3.93 -15.79
CA MET A 325 -0.26 -4.36 -16.76
C MET A 325 0.44 -3.15 -17.42
N GLN A 326 0.16 -1.94 -16.93
CA GLN A 326 0.62 -0.70 -17.55
C GLN A 326 2.13 -0.53 -17.50
N GLY A 327 2.68 0.20 -18.46
CA GLY A 327 4.11 0.52 -18.47
C GLY A 327 4.99 -0.69 -18.74
N ASN A 328 4.63 -1.50 -19.73
CA ASN A 328 5.39 -2.64 -20.23
C ASN A 328 5.63 -2.48 -21.75
N SER A 329 6.10 -3.55 -22.40
CA SER A 329 6.29 -3.63 -23.85
C SER A 329 5.40 -4.72 -24.47
N LEU A 330 4.20 -4.91 -23.92
CA LEU A 330 3.22 -5.89 -24.41
C LEU A 330 2.69 -5.45 -25.77
N GLU A 331 2.48 -6.41 -26.67
CA GLU A 331 2.11 -6.17 -28.07
C GLU A 331 0.97 -7.09 -28.53
N GLY A 332 0.55 -6.92 -29.79
CA GLY A 332 -0.58 -7.66 -30.36
C GLY A 332 -1.93 -7.12 -29.90
N SER A 333 -2.99 -7.87 -30.16
CA SER A 333 -4.35 -7.48 -29.79
C SER A 333 -4.69 -7.84 -28.35
N ILE A 334 -5.63 -7.09 -27.77
CA ILE A 334 -6.21 -7.46 -26.48
C ILE A 334 -7.01 -8.77 -26.69
N PRO A 335 -6.67 -9.86 -25.99
CA PRO A 335 -7.32 -11.16 -26.18
C PRO A 335 -8.75 -11.15 -25.63
N ASP A 336 -9.45 -12.28 -25.71
CA ASP A 336 -10.74 -12.44 -25.04
C ASP A 336 -10.56 -12.53 -23.51
N LEU A 337 -11.00 -11.48 -22.82
CA LEU A 337 -11.01 -11.36 -21.36
C LEU A 337 -12.45 -11.32 -20.82
N SER A 338 -13.45 -11.72 -21.61
CA SER A 338 -14.87 -11.67 -21.22
C SER A 338 -15.23 -12.53 -20.00
N GLY A 339 -14.36 -13.48 -19.63
CA GLY A 339 -14.52 -14.30 -18.42
C GLY A 339 -14.26 -13.56 -17.11
N LEU A 340 -13.60 -12.40 -17.14
CA LEU A 340 -13.24 -11.59 -15.97
C LEU A 340 -14.45 -10.80 -15.42
N LYS A 341 -15.52 -11.49 -15.01
CA LYS A 341 -16.79 -10.85 -14.64
C LYS A 341 -16.72 -9.99 -13.37
N ASN A 342 -15.76 -10.27 -12.49
CA ASN A 342 -15.54 -9.53 -11.24
C ASN A 342 -14.57 -8.36 -11.39
N ILE A 343 -14.00 -8.14 -12.59
CA ILE A 343 -12.99 -7.10 -12.79
C ILE A 343 -13.57 -5.72 -12.52
N GLN A 344 -12.93 -4.98 -11.63
CA GLN A 344 -13.28 -3.62 -11.26
C GLN A 344 -12.27 -2.62 -11.82
N PHE A 345 -10.98 -2.97 -11.79
CA PHE A 345 -9.89 -2.12 -12.25
C PHE A 345 -9.06 -2.85 -13.30
N LEU A 346 -9.05 -2.31 -14.52
CA LEU A 346 -8.28 -2.85 -15.64
C LEU A 346 -7.40 -1.76 -16.26
N ASP A 347 -6.09 -1.85 -16.05
CA ASP A 347 -5.12 -0.94 -16.66
C ASP A 347 -4.14 -1.69 -17.57
N LEU A 348 -4.27 -1.44 -18.88
CA LEU A 348 -3.41 -1.95 -19.95
C LEU A 348 -2.59 -0.82 -20.61
N SER A 349 -2.60 0.38 -20.02
CA SER A 349 -2.03 1.57 -20.65
C SER A 349 -0.52 1.52 -20.82
N SER A 350 0.04 2.40 -21.65
CA SER A 350 1.50 2.51 -21.83
C SER A 350 2.14 1.17 -22.23
N ASN A 351 1.63 0.59 -23.31
CA ASN A 351 2.13 -0.64 -23.93
C ASN A 351 2.19 -0.44 -25.47
N ASN A 352 2.47 -1.49 -26.22
CA ASN A 352 2.47 -1.50 -27.69
C ASN A 352 1.29 -2.33 -28.24
N LEU A 353 0.16 -2.37 -27.53
CA LEU A 353 -1.04 -3.12 -27.93
C LEU A 353 -1.64 -2.50 -29.20
N SER A 354 -2.19 -3.33 -30.08
CA SER A 354 -2.67 -2.92 -31.41
C SER A 354 -3.96 -3.64 -31.79
N GLY A 355 -4.56 -3.25 -32.92
CA GLY A 355 -5.83 -3.82 -33.38
C GLY A 355 -7.03 -3.23 -32.65
N LYS A 356 -8.19 -3.90 -32.77
CA LYS A 356 -9.47 -3.36 -32.29
C LYS A 356 -9.66 -3.53 -30.79
N ILE A 357 -10.31 -2.55 -30.18
CA ILE A 357 -10.78 -2.68 -28.80
C ILE A 357 -11.96 -3.68 -28.78
N PRO A 358 -11.91 -4.75 -27.96
CA PRO A 358 -12.98 -5.74 -27.92
C PRO A 358 -14.30 -5.16 -27.40
N THR A 359 -15.41 -5.47 -28.08
CA THR A 359 -16.75 -4.92 -27.75
C THR A 359 -17.29 -5.43 -26.41
N TYR A 360 -16.90 -6.63 -25.97
CA TYR A 360 -17.34 -7.20 -24.70
C TYR A 360 -16.91 -6.36 -23.48
N MET A 361 -15.93 -5.46 -23.62
CA MET A 361 -15.47 -4.59 -22.52
C MET A 361 -16.58 -3.67 -22.01
N GLU A 362 -17.55 -3.31 -22.87
CA GLU A 362 -18.74 -2.53 -22.49
C GLU A 362 -19.70 -3.33 -21.59
N ASP A 363 -19.67 -4.66 -21.71
CA ASP A 363 -20.57 -5.58 -21.03
C ASP A 363 -19.98 -6.17 -19.73
N LEU A 364 -18.76 -5.75 -19.33
CA LEU A 364 -18.14 -6.22 -18.09
C LEU A 364 -18.92 -5.63 -16.88
N PRO A 365 -19.61 -6.48 -16.09
CA PRO A 365 -20.67 -6.00 -15.20
C PRO A 365 -20.14 -5.25 -13.97
N SER A 366 -18.89 -5.47 -13.59
CA SER A 366 -18.27 -4.93 -12.38
C SER A 366 -17.23 -3.83 -12.65
N LEU A 367 -17.00 -3.48 -13.93
CA LEU A 367 -15.88 -2.62 -14.32
C LEU A 367 -16.13 -1.16 -13.88
N LEU A 368 -15.24 -0.65 -13.01
CA LEU A 368 -15.29 0.71 -12.48
C LEU A 368 -14.28 1.63 -13.16
N ASN A 369 -13.13 1.09 -13.56
CA ASN A 369 -12.04 1.83 -14.18
C ASN A 369 -11.41 1.01 -15.30
N LEU A 370 -11.37 1.61 -16.49
CA LEU A 370 -10.69 1.08 -17.66
C LEU A 370 -9.68 2.10 -18.17
N ASN A 371 -8.42 1.68 -18.25
CA ASN A 371 -7.36 2.48 -18.85
C ASN A 371 -6.62 1.67 -19.92
N ILE A 372 -6.79 2.08 -21.18
CA ILE A 372 -6.13 1.49 -22.35
C ILE A 372 -5.29 2.53 -23.12
N SER A 373 -5.08 3.70 -22.50
CA SER A 373 -4.37 4.82 -23.12
C SER A 373 -2.91 4.49 -23.46
N LEU A 374 -2.28 5.28 -24.33
CA LEU A 374 -0.86 5.10 -24.70
C LEU A 374 -0.56 3.69 -25.24
N ASN A 375 -1.36 3.28 -26.23
CA ASN A 375 -1.21 2.07 -27.04
C ASN A 375 -1.44 2.42 -28.52
N ASN A 376 -1.34 1.43 -29.42
CA ASN A 376 -1.56 1.56 -30.86
C ASN A 376 -2.91 0.95 -31.29
N LEU A 377 -3.94 1.07 -30.45
CA LEU A 377 -5.27 0.50 -30.69
C LEU A 377 -6.04 1.32 -31.74
N GLU A 378 -6.86 0.63 -32.52
CA GLU A 378 -7.62 1.19 -33.65
C GLU A 378 -9.12 0.88 -33.53
N GLY A 379 -9.96 1.68 -34.19
CA GLY A 379 -11.40 1.47 -34.27
C GLY A 379 -12.23 2.55 -33.55
N GLU A 380 -13.50 2.64 -33.92
CA GLU A 380 -14.48 3.49 -33.24
C GLU A 380 -14.92 2.79 -31.96
N TYR A 381 -14.62 3.40 -30.81
CA TYR A 381 -15.10 2.94 -29.52
C TYR A 381 -16.18 3.90 -29.04
N CYS A 382 -17.42 3.41 -28.98
CA CYS A 382 -18.59 4.22 -28.68
C CYS A 382 -19.06 3.91 -27.26
N PHE A 383 -18.59 4.68 -26.29
CA PHE A 383 -19.01 4.50 -24.90
C PHE A 383 -20.48 4.93 -24.72
N ILE A 384 -21.39 3.98 -24.56
CA ILE A 384 -22.70 4.27 -23.95
C ILE A 384 -22.50 4.18 -22.43
N LEU A 385 -22.37 5.35 -21.79
CA LEU A 385 -22.09 5.51 -20.35
C LEU A 385 -23.23 4.94 -19.49
N GLY A 386 -23.12 3.65 -19.15
CA GLY A 386 -24.05 2.97 -18.25
C GLY A 386 -23.70 3.04 -16.77
N ASN A 387 -22.41 3.09 -16.38
CA ASN A 387 -22.04 3.04 -14.96
C ASN A 387 -20.56 3.36 -14.59
N ILE A 388 -19.74 3.87 -15.51
CA ILE A 388 -18.27 3.93 -15.33
C ILE A 388 -17.85 5.35 -14.91
N THR A 389 -17.34 5.51 -13.68
CA THR A 389 -16.98 6.81 -13.09
C THR A 389 -15.66 7.41 -13.59
N THR A 390 -14.78 6.60 -14.21
CA THR A 390 -13.48 7.11 -14.72
C THR A 390 -13.05 6.37 -15.99
N VAL A 391 -13.16 7.03 -17.14
CA VAL A 391 -12.48 6.63 -18.38
C VAL A 391 -11.57 7.79 -18.79
N VAL A 392 -10.26 7.55 -18.82
CA VAL A 392 -9.31 8.46 -19.46
C VAL A 392 -9.36 8.18 -20.95
N LEU A 393 -10.22 8.91 -21.66
CA LEU A 393 -10.28 8.90 -23.12
C LEU A 393 -9.08 9.66 -23.69
N GLY A 394 -8.17 8.92 -24.29
CA GLY A 394 -7.09 9.47 -25.11
C GLY A 394 -7.06 8.79 -26.47
N VAL A 395 -7.99 9.14 -27.37
CA VAL A 395 -7.80 9.10 -28.84
C VAL A 395 -8.78 10.10 -29.49
N PHE A 396 -8.24 11.04 -30.28
CA PHE A 396 -8.74 11.62 -31.54
C PHE A 396 -8.25 13.07 -31.70
N LEU A 397 -7.08 13.25 -32.33
CA LEU A 397 -6.91 14.30 -33.34
C LEU A 397 -5.99 13.78 -34.44
N PHE A 398 -6.40 14.05 -35.67
CA PHE A 398 -5.86 13.55 -36.93
C PHE A 398 -4.37 13.83 -37.15
N SER A 399 -3.80 12.98 -38.00
CA SER A 399 -2.51 13.08 -38.66
C SER A 399 -2.13 14.49 -39.14
N SER A 400 -0.95 14.97 -38.72
CA SER A 400 0.13 15.39 -39.64
C SER A 400 1.37 15.76 -38.83
N GLU A 401 2.49 15.11 -39.15
CA GLU A 401 3.88 15.50 -38.87
C GLU A 401 4.26 16.02 -37.46
N LYS A 402 5.02 15.17 -36.75
CA LYS A 402 5.95 15.52 -35.66
C LYS A 402 5.39 16.39 -34.52
N ALA A 403 4.77 15.74 -33.54
CA ALA A 403 4.76 16.27 -32.17
C ALA A 403 4.78 15.12 -31.16
N GLU A 404 5.88 14.99 -30.42
CA GLU A 404 6.00 14.10 -29.26
C GLU A 404 5.04 14.58 -28.15
N ALA A 405 3.86 13.96 -28.03
CA ALA A 405 2.97 14.16 -26.90
C ALA A 405 3.36 13.22 -25.76
N ARG A 406 4.04 13.75 -24.73
CA ARG A 406 4.35 13.04 -23.49
C ARG A 406 3.29 13.39 -22.44
N VAL A 407 2.47 12.42 -22.05
CA VAL A 407 1.52 12.52 -20.92
C VAL A 407 1.91 11.50 -19.86
N ARG A 408 2.00 11.96 -18.60
CA ARG A 408 2.36 11.16 -17.42
C ARG A 408 1.23 11.28 -16.40
N VAL A 409 0.70 10.14 -15.94
CA VAL A 409 -0.26 10.02 -14.83
C VAL A 409 0.39 9.21 -13.70
N LEU A 410 0.13 9.57 -12.45
CA LEU A 410 0.55 8.87 -11.22
C LEU A 410 -0.68 8.52 -10.36
N PRO A 411 -0.57 7.51 -9.48
CA PRO A 411 -1.70 6.76 -8.92
C PRO A 411 -2.41 7.45 -7.74
N ILE A 412 -3.67 7.10 -7.52
CA ILE A 412 -4.44 7.45 -6.31
C ILE A 412 -4.21 6.35 -5.27
N TYR A 413 -3.58 6.74 -4.16
CA TYR A 413 -3.60 6.02 -2.88
C TYR A 413 -4.98 6.22 -2.23
N ASN A 414 -5.68 5.14 -1.89
CA ASN A 414 -6.85 5.22 -1.02
C ASN A 414 -6.35 5.25 0.44
N ARG A 415 -6.58 6.36 1.16
CA ARG A 415 -6.31 6.47 2.61
C ARG A 415 -7.62 6.36 3.37
N ASP A 416 -7.74 5.33 4.18
CA ASP A 416 -8.26 5.49 5.54
C ASP A 416 -7.06 5.47 6.51
N ALA A 417 -6.52 6.65 6.80
CA ALA A 417 -5.70 6.90 8.00
C ALA A 417 -5.59 8.42 8.27
N ASN A 418 -6.24 8.84 9.35
CA ASN A 418 -6.21 10.17 9.96
C ASN A 418 -4.80 10.76 10.11
N PHE A 419 -4.60 12.06 9.81
CA PHE A 419 -3.64 12.89 10.55
C PHE A 419 -4.07 14.36 10.61
N ASN A 420 -4.15 14.84 11.85
CA ASN A 420 -4.39 16.20 12.29
C ASN A 420 -3.06 17.02 12.32
N ARG A 421 -3.17 18.35 12.07
CA ARG A 421 -2.17 19.45 12.21
C ARG A 421 -1.05 19.48 11.14
N PHE A 422 -0.63 20.58 10.50
CA PHE A 422 -0.65 22.04 10.74
C PHE A 422 -0.80 22.84 9.41
N SER A 423 -1.04 24.13 9.58
CA SER A 423 -1.53 25.20 8.69
C SER A 423 -0.60 25.79 7.60
N SER A 424 -1.27 26.44 6.63
CA SER A 424 -0.86 27.42 5.59
C SER A 424 -0.24 26.92 4.28
N LEU A 425 -1.08 26.67 3.27
CA LEU A 425 -0.71 26.86 1.86
C LEU A 425 -1.89 27.47 1.10
N GLY A 426 -1.73 28.72 0.66
CA GLY A 426 -2.68 29.40 -0.22
C GLY A 426 -2.74 28.73 -1.59
N ILE A 427 -3.96 28.63 -2.14
CA ILE A 427 -4.23 28.13 -3.49
C ILE A 427 -3.36 28.92 -4.48
N LYS A 428 -2.58 28.22 -5.31
CA LYS A 428 -1.77 28.84 -6.37
C LYS A 428 -2.57 28.85 -7.68
N GLY A 429 -2.69 30.03 -8.30
CA GLY A 429 -3.40 30.21 -9.57
C GLY A 429 -4.60 31.14 -9.47
N THR A 430 -5.10 31.59 -10.63
CA THR A 430 -6.25 32.48 -10.72
C THR A 430 -7.54 31.67 -10.55
N LEU A 431 -8.43 32.12 -9.67
CA LEU A 431 -9.71 31.45 -9.40
C LEU A 431 -10.50 31.21 -10.70
N GLY A 432 -10.91 29.97 -10.95
CA GLY A 432 -11.62 29.55 -12.16
C GLY A 432 -10.72 29.12 -13.34
N TYR A 433 -9.43 29.45 -13.30
CA TYR A 433 -8.45 29.08 -14.33
C TYR A 433 -7.42 28.09 -13.81
N ALA A 434 -7.18 28.09 -12.50
CA ALA A 434 -6.23 27.19 -11.85
C ALA A 434 -6.66 25.74 -12.06
N ALA A 435 -5.69 24.93 -12.48
CA ALA A 435 -5.90 23.49 -12.61
C ALA A 435 -6.30 22.89 -11.24
N PRO A 436 -7.23 21.91 -11.20
CA PRO A 436 -7.76 21.36 -9.95
C PRO A 436 -6.66 20.88 -8.99
N GLU A 437 -5.54 20.40 -9.51
CA GLU A 437 -4.39 19.96 -8.72
C GLU A 437 -3.74 21.10 -7.90
N TYR A 438 -3.83 22.37 -8.32
CA TYR A 438 -3.26 23.49 -7.56
C TYR A 438 -4.07 23.85 -6.32
N GLY A 439 -5.37 23.49 -6.28
CA GLY A 439 -6.22 23.57 -5.09
C GLY A 439 -5.91 22.49 -4.04
N MET A 440 -5.19 21.43 -4.42
CA MET A 440 -4.81 20.31 -3.57
C MET A 440 -3.38 20.42 -3.01
N GLY A 441 -2.75 21.60 -3.12
CA GLY A 441 -1.42 21.87 -2.56
C GLY A 441 -0.23 21.41 -3.42
N TYR A 442 -0.45 21.05 -4.68
CA TYR A 442 0.63 20.65 -5.60
C TYR A 442 1.47 21.83 -6.12
N ARG A 443 2.67 21.52 -6.63
CA ARG A 443 3.56 22.50 -7.29
C ARG A 443 3.06 22.82 -8.71
N VAL A 444 3.30 24.06 -9.16
CA VAL A 444 3.01 24.51 -10.54
C VAL A 444 3.68 23.57 -11.54
N SER A 445 2.97 23.23 -12.62
CA SER A 445 3.34 22.22 -13.60
C SER A 445 2.97 22.67 -15.01
N THR A 446 3.70 22.21 -16.02
CA THR A 446 3.39 22.52 -17.42
C THR A 446 2.02 21.98 -17.86
N LEU A 447 1.52 20.91 -17.21
CA LEU A 447 0.17 20.39 -17.46
C LEU A 447 -0.92 21.30 -16.88
N GLY A 448 -0.71 21.85 -15.69
CA GLY A 448 -1.63 22.84 -15.14
C GLY A 448 -1.60 24.16 -15.92
N ASP A 449 -0.47 24.52 -16.54
CA ASP A 449 -0.38 25.62 -17.51
C ASP A 449 -1.20 25.32 -18.78
N VAL A 450 -1.13 24.09 -19.30
CA VAL A 450 -1.96 23.66 -20.45
C VAL A 450 -3.45 23.66 -20.11
N TYR A 451 -3.84 23.20 -18.92
CA TYR A 451 -5.22 23.29 -18.44
C TYR A 451 -5.67 24.76 -18.37
N SER A 452 -4.88 25.61 -17.73
CA SER A 452 -5.18 27.05 -17.58
C SER A 452 -5.32 27.73 -18.95
N TYR A 453 -4.46 27.37 -19.90
CA TYR A 453 -4.52 27.83 -21.28
C TYR A 453 -5.77 27.32 -22.00
N GLY A 454 -6.16 26.06 -21.78
CA GLY A 454 -7.40 25.49 -22.31
C GLY A 454 -8.63 26.25 -21.83
N ILE A 455 -8.70 26.58 -20.53
CA ILE A 455 -9.79 27.40 -19.98
C ILE A 455 -9.80 28.81 -20.59
N LEU A 456 -8.63 29.43 -20.83
CA LEU A 456 -8.53 30.71 -21.52
C LEU A 456 -9.05 30.63 -22.96
N LEU A 457 -8.77 29.55 -23.68
CA LEU A 457 -9.31 29.34 -25.03
C LEU A 457 -10.83 29.18 -25.00
N LEU A 458 -11.39 28.48 -24.00
CA LEU A 458 -12.83 28.36 -23.83
C LEU A 458 -13.47 29.72 -23.48
N GLU A 459 -12.82 30.54 -22.67
CA GLU A 459 -13.27 31.91 -22.39
C GLU A 459 -13.32 32.75 -23.67
N ILE A 460 -12.25 32.73 -24.47
CA ILE A 460 -12.19 33.46 -25.74
C ILE A 460 -13.28 32.96 -26.71
N PHE A 461 -13.48 31.64 -26.75
CA PHE A 461 -14.45 31.02 -27.64
C PHE A 461 -15.90 31.36 -27.28
N THR A 462 -16.21 31.39 -25.98
CA THR A 462 -17.58 31.57 -25.49
C THR A 462 -17.91 33.01 -25.09
N GLY A 463 -16.89 33.86 -24.90
CA GLY A 463 -17.03 35.19 -24.32
C GLY A 463 -17.41 35.18 -22.85
N ARG A 464 -17.29 34.03 -22.16
CA ARG A 464 -17.71 33.82 -20.77
C ARG A 464 -16.54 33.53 -19.86
N ARG A 465 -16.54 34.12 -18.67
CA ARG A 465 -15.49 33.88 -17.68
C ARG A 465 -15.81 32.65 -16.84
N PRO A 466 -14.82 31.83 -16.45
CA PRO A 466 -15.03 30.71 -15.54
C PRO A 466 -15.66 31.08 -14.19
N THR A 467 -15.61 32.35 -13.81
CA THR A 467 -16.18 32.91 -12.58
C THR A 467 -17.54 33.59 -12.78
N ASP A 468 -18.15 33.48 -13.95
CA ASP A 468 -19.49 34.04 -14.20
C ASP A 468 -20.55 33.41 -13.29
N GLU A 469 -21.50 34.22 -12.82
CA GLU A 469 -22.52 33.76 -11.86
C GLU A 469 -23.44 32.64 -12.36
N MET A 470 -23.46 32.39 -13.67
CA MET A 470 -24.20 31.29 -14.28
C MET A 470 -23.59 29.91 -13.97
N PHE A 471 -22.32 29.86 -13.56
CA PHE A 471 -21.60 28.64 -13.22
C PHE A 471 -21.75 28.34 -11.72
N LYS A 472 -22.93 27.82 -11.34
CA LYS A 472 -23.30 27.35 -10.00
C LYS A 472 -23.77 25.88 -10.07
N ASP A 473 -23.88 25.21 -8.92
CA ASP A 473 -24.45 23.85 -8.80
C ASP A 473 -23.82 22.78 -9.73
N ASN A 474 -22.49 22.61 -9.64
CA ASN A 474 -21.69 21.67 -10.45
C ASN A 474 -21.62 21.96 -11.97
N MET A 475 -21.96 23.18 -12.37
CA MET A 475 -21.75 23.70 -13.73
C MET A 475 -20.49 24.58 -13.76
N ASP A 476 -19.58 24.32 -14.69
CA ASP A 476 -18.38 25.12 -14.97
C ASP A 476 -18.25 25.39 -16.47
N LEU A 477 -17.34 26.29 -16.86
CA LEU A 477 -17.16 26.70 -18.26
C LEU A 477 -16.83 25.52 -19.18
N HIS A 478 -16.02 24.57 -18.69
CA HIS A 478 -15.68 23.36 -19.45
C HIS A 478 -16.91 22.48 -19.69
N ARG A 479 -17.74 22.27 -18.67
CA ARG A 479 -18.99 21.49 -18.76
C ARG A 479 -20.02 22.18 -19.64
N TYR A 480 -20.10 23.52 -19.60
CA TYR A 480 -20.95 24.32 -20.47
C TYR A 480 -20.61 24.12 -21.96
N VAL A 481 -19.32 24.17 -22.31
CA VAL A 481 -18.86 23.92 -23.69
C VAL A 481 -19.09 22.46 -24.08
N LYS A 482 -18.80 21.52 -23.18
CA LYS A 482 -18.99 20.08 -23.41
C LYS A 482 -20.45 19.74 -23.72
N MET A 483 -21.42 20.40 -23.09
CA MET A 483 -22.85 20.17 -23.32
C MET A 483 -23.35 20.70 -24.67
N ALA A 484 -22.59 21.57 -25.33
CA ALA A 484 -22.94 22.14 -26.63
C ALA A 484 -22.29 21.40 -27.81
N LEU A 485 -21.24 20.62 -27.56
CA LEU A 485 -20.54 19.86 -28.60
C LEU A 485 -21.28 18.55 -28.95
N PRO A 486 -21.34 18.14 -30.23
CA PRO A 486 -20.96 18.90 -31.43
C PRO A 486 -22.10 19.75 -32.02
N ASP A 487 -23.35 19.48 -31.63
CA ASP A 487 -24.52 19.91 -32.42
C ASP A 487 -25.01 21.33 -32.12
N LYS A 488 -24.57 21.92 -31.01
CA LYS A 488 -25.03 23.23 -30.49
C LYS A 488 -23.90 24.23 -30.30
N ILE A 489 -22.78 24.03 -31.00
CA ILE A 489 -21.60 24.89 -30.90
C ILE A 489 -21.95 26.34 -31.19
N MET A 490 -22.77 26.59 -32.21
CA MET A 490 -23.19 27.95 -32.58
C MET A 490 -24.00 28.66 -31.50
N ASP A 491 -24.58 27.94 -30.54
CA ASP A 491 -25.37 28.52 -29.44
C ASP A 491 -24.49 29.08 -28.32
N ILE A 492 -23.21 28.72 -28.29
CA ILE A 492 -22.28 29.06 -27.20
C ILE A 492 -21.09 29.90 -27.64
N VAL A 493 -20.95 30.16 -28.95
CA VAL A 493 -19.86 30.97 -29.50
C VAL A 493 -20.11 32.45 -29.23
N ASP A 494 -19.04 33.18 -28.89
CA ASP A 494 -19.09 34.63 -28.82
C ASP A 494 -19.24 35.25 -30.22
N HIS A 495 -20.46 35.66 -30.56
CA HIS A 495 -20.74 36.33 -31.82
C HIS A 495 -20.07 37.70 -31.96
N SER A 496 -19.63 38.32 -30.87
CA SER A 496 -18.89 39.59 -30.91
C SER A 496 -17.43 39.41 -31.37
N ALA A 497 -16.86 38.21 -31.19
CA ALA A 497 -15.54 37.84 -31.69
C ALA A 497 -15.56 37.48 -33.20
N LEU A 498 -16.71 37.05 -33.72
CA LEU A 498 -16.91 36.72 -35.15
C LEU A 498 -17.20 37.96 -36.01
N LEU A 499 -17.79 38.99 -35.42
CA LEU A 499 -18.09 40.26 -36.09
C LEU A 499 -17.00 41.29 -35.73
N GLY A 500 -15.90 41.27 -36.49
CA GLY A 500 -14.89 42.32 -36.44
C GLY A 500 -15.56 43.70 -36.43
N GLY A 501 -15.22 44.51 -35.44
CA GLY A 501 -16.03 45.64 -34.98
C GLY A 501 -16.64 46.51 -36.07
N SER A 502 -17.95 46.74 -35.97
CA SER A 502 -18.58 47.96 -36.45
C SER A 502 -19.41 48.55 -35.31
N GLY A 503 -18.88 49.64 -34.74
CA GLY A 503 -19.68 50.56 -33.97
C GLY A 503 -20.74 51.18 -34.88
N LYS A 504 -21.97 51.24 -34.37
CA LYS A 504 -23.09 52.10 -34.76
C LYS A 504 -22.82 53.11 -35.88
N ASP A 505 -23.45 52.91 -37.03
CA ASP A 505 -24.53 53.76 -37.58
C ASP A 505 -24.65 53.54 -39.10
N ALA A 506 -25.82 53.08 -39.55
CA ALA A 506 -26.61 53.62 -40.67
C ALA A 506 -27.53 52.56 -41.29
N SER A 507 -28.83 52.80 -41.08
CA SER A 507 -29.98 52.58 -41.97
C SER A 507 -30.18 51.26 -42.72
N ALA A 508 -31.45 50.83 -42.60
CA ALA A 508 -32.18 49.85 -43.38
C ALA A 508 -31.95 49.87 -44.90
N GLU A 509 -32.27 48.70 -45.47
CA GLU A 509 -32.49 48.32 -46.88
C GLU A 509 -31.33 47.60 -47.61
N SER A 510 -31.72 46.47 -48.23
CA SER A 510 -31.03 45.72 -49.30
C SER A 510 -29.92 44.76 -48.82
N LEU A 511 -29.77 43.48 -49.20
CA LEU A 511 -30.37 42.55 -50.18
C LEU A 511 -30.04 41.11 -49.70
N ASN A 512 -31.01 40.19 -49.70
CA ASN A 512 -31.09 38.98 -50.53
C ASN A 512 -29.80 38.44 -51.20
N GLU A 513 -29.65 37.11 -51.10
CA GLU A 513 -28.76 36.19 -51.85
C GLU A 513 -27.27 36.20 -51.48
N ILE A 514 -26.76 35.13 -50.83
CA ILE A 514 -26.21 33.88 -51.42
C ILE A 514 -26.02 32.85 -50.29
#